data_AF-A0A5C7ZYQ4-F1
#
_entry.id   AF-A0A5C7ZYQ4-F1
#
_cell.length_a   1.000
_cell.length_b   1.000
_cell.length_c   1.000
_cell.angle_alpha   90.00
_cell.angle_beta   90.00
_cell.angle_gamma   90.00
#
_symmetry.space_group_name_H-M   'P 1'
#
loop_
_entity.id
_entity.type
_entity.pdbx_description
1 polymer ?
#
loop_
_entity_poly.entity_id
_entity_poly.type
_entity_poly.pdbx_seq_one_letter_code
_entity_poly.pdbx_strand_id
1 'polypeptide(L)' 'MNDSGFRGNKAALPSKPCLVCGRAMSWRRKWALTWHEVKYCSAACRRLARMPAAAAQR' A
#
# COMPACT_ATOMS: atom_id res chain seq x y z
N MET A 1 -8.36 -22.20 14.85
CA MET A 1 -7.41 -21.49 15.74
C MET A 1 -6.74 -20.39 14.94
N ASN A 2 -6.81 -19.14 15.43
CA ASN A 2 -6.38 -17.93 14.73
C ASN A 2 -4.85 -17.87 14.61
N ASP A 3 -4.37 -17.90 13.36
CA ASP A 3 -2.98 -17.74 12.96
C ASP A 3 -2.44 -16.37 13.40
N SER A 4 -1.86 -16.36 14.59
CA SER A 4 -1.18 -15.22 15.20
C SER A 4 0.33 -15.38 14.97
N GLY A 5 0.77 -15.37 13.71
CA GLY A 5 2.16 -15.13 13.29
C GLY A 5 2.23 -13.76 12.62
N PHE A 6 3.29 -12.96 12.59
CA PHE A 6 4.62 -13.33 12.13
C PHE A 6 5.65 -12.38 12.73
N ARG A 7 6.58 -12.94 13.48
CA ARG A 7 7.90 -12.36 13.73
C ARG A 7 8.70 -12.46 12.44
N GLY A 8 9.18 -11.33 11.91
CA GLY A 8 10.31 -11.28 10.97
C GLY A 8 10.03 -11.41 9.47
N ASN A 9 9.19 -12.35 9.00
CA ASN A 9 9.13 -12.64 7.55
C ASN A 9 7.95 -11.96 6.83
N LYS A 10 8.12 -10.70 6.42
CA LYS A 10 7.14 -9.96 5.60
C LYS A 10 7.09 -10.42 4.13
N ALA A 11 7.95 -11.36 3.71
CA ALA A 11 8.02 -11.82 2.33
C ALA A 11 6.84 -12.72 1.93
N ALA A 12 6.22 -13.42 2.89
CA ALA A 12 5.03 -14.25 2.64
C ALA A 12 3.73 -13.43 2.53
N LEU A 13 3.78 -12.13 2.84
CA LEU A 13 2.61 -11.28 2.77
C LEU A 13 2.38 -10.86 1.30
N PRO A 14 1.12 -10.77 0.86
CA PRO A 14 0.82 -10.32 -0.48
C PRO A 14 1.39 -8.90 -0.66
N SER A 15 2.22 -8.74 -1.69
CA SER A 15 2.73 -7.44 -2.12
C SER A 15 2.04 -7.02 -3.40
N LYS A 16 1.67 -5.75 -3.49
CA LYS A 16 1.10 -5.13 -4.69
C LYS A 16 1.83 -3.81 -4.96
N PRO A 17 2.01 -3.40 -6.22
CA PRO A 17 2.63 -2.11 -6.54
C PRO A 17 1.68 -0.95 -6.19
N CYS A 18 2.22 0.12 -5.62
CA CYS A 18 1.47 1.37 -5.43
C CYS A 18 1.18 2.04 -6.77
N LEU A 19 -0.06 2.44 -7.05
CA LEU A 19 -0.44 3.08 -8.32
C LEU A 19 0.23 4.44 -8.57
N VAL A 20 0.81 5.06 -7.54
CA VAL A 20 1.43 6.40 -7.66
C VAL A 20 2.95 6.32 -7.74
N CYS A 21 3.58 5.46 -6.93
CA CYS A 21 5.04 5.40 -6.84
C CYS A 21 5.65 4.07 -7.30
N GLY A 22 4.84 3.10 -7.71
CA GLY A 22 5.28 1.78 -8.19
C GLY A 22 5.90 0.86 -7.12
N ARG A 23 6.23 1.38 -5.93
CA ARG A 23 6.88 0.61 -4.86
C ARG A 23 5.98 -0.49 -4.32
N ALA A 24 6.60 -1.62 -3.98
CA ALA A 24 5.98 -2.73 -3.27
C ALA A 24 5.30 -2.26 -1.98
N MET A 25 3.99 -2.46 -1.87
CA MET A 25 3.22 -1.94 -0.76
C MET A 25 3.43 -2.79 0.49
N SER A 26 3.92 -2.17 1.58
CA SER A 26 4.09 -2.85 2.86
C SER A 26 2.73 -3.21 3.47
N TRP A 27 2.52 -4.49 3.76
CA TRP A 27 1.32 -4.98 4.44
C TRP A 27 1.09 -4.29 5.79
N ARG A 28 -0.17 -4.01 6.12
CA ARG A 28 -0.60 -3.47 7.42
C ARG A 28 -1.78 -4.28 7.92
N ARG A 29 -1.80 -4.65 9.21
CA ARG A 29 -2.90 -5.42 9.83
C ARG A 29 -4.29 -4.82 9.57
N LYS A 30 -4.42 -3.49 9.57
CA LYS A 30 -5.70 -2.80 9.29
C LYS A 30 -6.26 -3.03 7.88
N TRP A 31 -5.46 -3.57 6.97
CA TRP A 31 -5.82 -3.84 5.59
C TRP A 31 -6.22 -5.29 5.34
N ALA A 32 -6.20 -6.15 6.36
CA ALA A 32 -6.51 -7.58 6.19
C ALA A 32 -7.85 -7.82 5.48
N LEU A 33 -8.88 -7.03 5.80
CA LEU A 33 -10.22 -7.14 5.21
C LEU A 33 -10.40 -6.34 3.92
N THR A 34 -9.60 -5.29 3.71
CA THR A 34 -9.77 -4.31 2.62
C THR A 34 -8.64 -4.35 1.60
N TRP A 35 -7.77 -5.37 1.65
CA TRP A 35 -6.56 -5.43 0.82
C TRP A 35 -6.81 -5.37 -0.69
N HIS A 36 -7.98 -5.79 -1.15
CA HIS A 36 -8.39 -5.67 -2.55
C HIS A 36 -8.66 -4.22 -2.96
N GLU A 37 -9.10 -3.37 -2.03
CA GLU A 37 -9.42 -1.96 -2.26
C GLU A 37 -8.21 -1.02 -2.08
N VAL A 38 -7.16 -1.47 -1.39
CA VAL A 38 -5.99 -0.62 -1.13
C VAL A 38 -5.13 -0.46 -2.38
N LYS A 39 -5.11 0.77 -2.91
CA LYS A 39 -4.37 1.16 -4.14
C LYS A 39 -3.05 1.93 -3.88
N TYR A 40 -2.85 2.42 -2.65
CA TYR A 40 -1.78 3.38 -2.33
C TYR A 40 -1.03 3.01 -1.05
N CYS A 41 0.30 3.09 -1.08
CA CYS A 41 1.15 2.67 0.03
C CYS A 41 1.14 3.64 1.23
N SER A 42 0.74 4.90 1.00
CA SER A 42 0.78 5.96 2.01
C SER A 42 -0.32 6.99 1.78
N ALA A 43 -0.60 7.79 2.82
CA ALA A 43 -1.49 8.95 2.69
C ALA A 43 -0.94 9.99 1.71
N ALA A 44 0.40 10.13 1.61
CA ALA A 44 1.05 10.99 0.63
C ALA A 44 0.72 10.56 -0.81
N CYS A 45 0.86 9.28 -1.15
CA CYS A 45 0.47 8.76 -2.45
C CYS A 45 -1.04 8.94 -2.71
N ARG A 46 -1.89 8.75 -1.69
CA ARG A 46 -3.33 9.01 -1.84
C ARG A 46 -3.64 10.48 -2.16
N ARG A 47 -2.89 11.43 -1.57
CA ARG A 47 -3.03 12.86 -1.86
C ARG A 47 -2.52 13.20 -3.24
N LEU A 48 -1.36 12.67 -3.63
CA LEU A 48 -0.79 12.83 -4.98
C LEU A 48 -1.74 12.31 -6.07
N ALA A 49 -2.40 11.17 -5.85
CA ALA A 49 -3.41 10.65 -6.77
C ALA A 49 -4.65 11.55 -6.93
N ARG A 50 -4.92 12.44 -5.96
CA ARG A 50 -6.02 13.41 -6.00
C ARG A 50 -5.56 14.78 -6.51
N MET A 51 -4.26 15.00 -6.64
CA MET A 51 -3.72 16.23 -7.21
C MET A 51 -3.74 16.12 -8.73
N PRO A 52 -4.32 17.09 -9.44
CA PRO A 52 -4.25 17.12 -10.90
C PRO A 52 -2.78 17.27 -11.34
N ALA A 53 -2.44 16.63 -12.45
CA ALA A 53 -1.08 16.50 -12.99
C ALA A 53 -0.34 17.83 -13.29
N ALA A 54 -1.02 18.98 -13.13
CA ALA A 54 -0.47 20.32 -13.35
C ALA A 54 0.55 20.78 -12.30
N ALA A 55 0.75 20.04 -11.19
CA ALA A 55 1.71 20.42 -10.14
C ALA A 55 3.08 19.70 -10.22
N ALA A 56 3.34 18.89 -11.26
CA ALA A 56 4.52 18.03 -11.33
C ALA A 56 5.46 18.31 -12.52
N GLN A 57 5.41 19.50 -13.14
CA GLN A 57 6.35 19.91 -14.20
C GLN A 57 6.83 21.35 -14.00
N ARG A 58 7.96 21.50 -13.30
CA ARG A 58 9.08 22.38 -13.67
C ARG A 58 10.34 21.54 -13.66
#